data_AF-A0A8J8FYC0-F1
#
_entry.id   AF-A0A8J8FYC0-F1
#
_cell.length_a   1.000
_cell.length_b   1.000
_cell.length_c   1.000
_cell.angle_alpha   90.00
_cell.angle_beta   90.00
_cell.angle_gamma   90.00
#
_symmetry.space_group_name_H-M   'P 1'
#
loop_
_entity.id
_entity.type
_entity.pdbx_description
1 polymer ?
#
loop_
_entity_poly.entity_id
_entity_poly.type
_entity_poly.pdbx_seq_one_letter_code
_entity_poly.pdbx_strand_id
1 'polypeptide(L)'
;MLSLILDTSGYECFMEIMEKLEEGKSVSEKEWNKLFGTKGYKSLVSKEYSKEFFVKAFTLSFDPSLKDRLESELESSIGRYLRYYQTVKKRRKEYEENIAKIKENWKKLAGTIESRATSFLPDYEFEIEPVISIVIFDTDARGYDNIIVDASFTESMESFVSIVSHELFHHLRNQILCYNKEEVEEEERNIVQLIDQIHSEGIADHIDKEYFIYGNIKTPFPEEYIERYKKSMKESPDIIRKLDNKLQELLDEAKEKRNISKDLKRIVPLSGHPLGYYLTRLIIKNALVDKLIREVGNPFSFFELYNEAARRDKEVKPIFSEKSLKIFKDLEDKYSKNNP
;
A
#
# COMPACT_ATOMS: atom_id res chain seq x y z
N MET A 1 2.04 3.90 23.59
CA MET A 1 0.83 4.34 22.85
C MET A 1 1.28 5.40 21.87
N LEU A 2 1.14 5.13 20.58
CA LEU A 2 1.50 6.04 19.51
C LEU A 2 0.59 7.28 19.52
N SER A 3 1.17 8.47 19.38
CA SER A 3 0.41 9.70 19.15
C SER A 3 0.10 9.80 17.66
N LEU A 4 -1.09 9.36 17.24
CA LEU A 4 -1.53 9.50 15.85
C LEU A 4 -2.17 10.87 15.63
N ILE A 5 -1.65 11.64 14.66
CA ILE A 5 -2.18 12.96 14.30
C ILE A 5 -3.07 12.85 13.07
N LEU A 6 -4.33 13.27 13.18
CA LEU A 6 -5.21 13.45 12.02
C LEU A 6 -4.99 14.83 11.39
N ASP A 7 -4.73 14.87 10.08
CA ASP A 7 -4.65 16.09 9.27
C ASP A 7 -5.69 16.05 8.15
N THR A 8 -6.62 17.00 8.16
CA THR A 8 -7.65 17.17 7.11
C THR A 8 -7.48 18.45 6.31
N SER A 9 -6.38 19.18 6.52
CA SER A 9 -6.15 20.47 5.86
C SER A 9 -6.11 20.37 4.34
N GLY A 10 -5.58 19.25 3.81
CA GLY A 10 -5.56 18.98 2.37
C GLY A 10 -6.96 18.83 1.77
N TYR A 11 -7.84 18.06 2.42
CA TYR A 11 -9.24 17.92 2.03
C TYR A 11 -9.99 19.27 2.09
N GLU A 12 -9.81 20.04 3.16
CA GLU A 12 -10.46 21.34 3.33
C GLU A 12 -10.04 22.34 2.25
N CYS A 13 -8.74 22.45 1.97
CA CYS A 13 -8.24 23.30 0.89
C CYS A 13 -8.76 22.85 -0.48
N PHE A 14 -8.87 21.54 -0.70
CA PHE A 14 -9.44 21.00 -1.93
C PHE A 14 -10.91 21.42 -2.09
N MET A 15 -11.71 21.37 -1.03
CA MET A 15 -13.12 21.76 -1.09
C MET A 15 -13.29 23.25 -1.44
N GLU A 16 -12.48 24.14 -0.85
CA GLU A 16 -12.46 25.57 -1.21
C GLU A 16 -12.15 25.79 -2.71
N ILE A 17 -11.18 25.03 -3.24
CA ILE A 17 -10.78 25.10 -4.65
C ILE A 17 -11.89 24.58 -5.57
N MET A 18 -12.47 23.44 -5.21
CA MET A 18 -13.56 22.83 -5.97
C MET A 18 -14.75 23.79 -6.08
N GLU A 19 -15.19 24.40 -4.97
CA GLU A 19 -16.27 25.39 -4.97
C GLU A 19 -16.03 26.54 -5.94
N LYS A 20 -14.83 27.12 -5.92
CA LYS A 20 -14.47 28.21 -6.83
C LYS A 20 -14.54 27.79 -8.29
N LEU A 21 -14.00 26.62 -8.62
CA LEU A 21 -14.03 26.10 -9.98
C LEU A 21 -15.46 25.84 -10.45
N GLU A 22 -16.33 25.30 -9.58
CA GLU A 22 -17.74 25.07 -9.89
C GLU A 22 -18.52 26.36 -10.16
N GLU A 23 -18.16 27.46 -9.49
CA GLU A 23 -18.70 28.79 -9.72
C GLU A 23 -18.12 29.48 -10.98
N GLY A 24 -17.23 28.80 -11.73
CA GLY A 24 -16.53 29.37 -12.88
C GLY A 24 -15.52 30.45 -12.50
N LYS A 25 -15.08 30.49 -11.24
CA LYS A 25 -14.06 31.43 -10.76
C LYS A 25 -12.67 30.86 -10.94
N SER A 26 -11.72 31.74 -11.26
CA SER A 26 -10.31 31.37 -11.30
C SER A 26 -9.76 31.11 -9.90
N VAL A 27 -8.90 30.09 -9.79
CA VAL A 27 -8.16 29.77 -8.57
C VAL A 27 -6.78 30.40 -8.69
N SER A 28 -6.42 31.23 -7.72
CA SER A 28 -5.15 31.96 -7.74
C SER A 28 -3.95 31.07 -7.41
N GLU A 29 -2.76 31.49 -7.82
CA GLU A 29 -1.51 30.78 -7.50
C GLU A 29 -1.32 30.61 -5.98
N LYS A 30 -1.72 31.61 -5.18
CA LYS A 30 -1.66 31.55 -3.72
C LYS A 30 -2.51 30.40 -3.16
N GLU A 31 -3.68 30.15 -3.75
CA GLU A 31 -4.59 29.08 -3.32
C GLU A 31 -4.07 27.71 -3.72
N TRP A 32 -3.53 27.57 -4.93
CA TRP A 32 -2.81 26.37 -5.33
C TRP A 32 -1.62 26.08 -4.41
N ASN A 33 -0.83 27.10 -4.07
CA ASN A 33 0.29 26.96 -3.14
C ASN A 33 -0.18 26.62 -1.72
N LYS A 34 -1.35 27.09 -1.28
CA LYS A 34 -1.96 26.68 0.00
C LYS A 34 -2.27 25.18 -0.01
N LEU A 35 -2.94 24.67 -1.05
CA LEU A 35 -3.24 23.24 -1.20
C LEU A 35 -1.98 22.39 -1.17
N PHE A 36 -1.00 22.71 -2.03
CA PHE A 36 0.25 21.94 -2.15
C PHE A 36 1.20 22.13 -0.96
N GLY A 37 0.90 23.06 -0.05
CA GLY A 37 1.60 23.25 1.23
C GLY A 37 1.08 22.35 2.35
N THR A 38 -0.10 21.74 2.19
CA THR A 38 -0.66 20.79 3.17
C THR A 38 0.16 19.49 3.20
N LYS A 39 0.20 18.78 4.34
CA LYS A 39 1.10 17.62 4.51
C LYS A 39 0.82 16.52 3.48
N GLY A 40 -0.46 16.18 3.28
CA GLY A 40 -0.86 15.16 2.30
C GLY A 40 -0.43 15.51 0.87
N TYR A 41 -0.83 16.67 0.35
CA TYR A 41 -0.49 17.04 -1.03
C TYR A 41 1.00 17.31 -1.24
N LYS A 42 1.71 17.86 -0.24
CA LYS A 42 3.16 18.06 -0.30
C LYS A 42 3.88 16.74 -0.54
N SER A 43 3.49 15.68 0.18
CA SER A 43 4.08 14.36 0.02
C SER A 43 3.75 13.74 -1.35
N LEU A 44 2.48 13.79 -1.78
CA LEU A 44 2.07 13.32 -3.11
C LEU A 44 2.87 14.01 -4.23
N VAL A 45 3.01 15.33 -4.16
CA VAL A 45 3.72 16.11 -5.19
C VAL A 45 5.23 15.86 -5.17
N SER A 46 5.80 15.58 -4.00
CA SER A 46 7.24 15.31 -3.89
C SER A 46 7.65 13.92 -4.38
N LYS A 47 6.72 12.96 -4.47
CA LYS A 47 7.02 11.55 -4.74
C LYS A 47 6.42 11.01 -6.03
N GLU A 48 5.20 11.39 -6.40
CA GLU A 48 4.43 10.69 -7.44
C GLU A 48 3.76 11.61 -8.46
N TYR A 49 3.21 12.74 -8.03
CA TYR A 49 2.40 13.62 -8.88
C TYR A 49 3.08 14.96 -9.14
N SER A 50 2.74 15.64 -10.24
CA SER A 50 3.13 17.03 -10.44
C SER A 50 2.03 17.99 -9.97
N LYS A 51 2.38 19.24 -9.64
CA LYS A 51 1.37 20.28 -9.34
C LYS A 51 0.46 20.51 -10.55
N GLU A 52 1.06 20.53 -11.74
CA GLU A 52 0.38 20.74 -13.01
C GLU A 52 -0.65 19.67 -13.29
N PHE A 53 -0.38 18.42 -12.89
CA PHE A 53 -1.35 17.33 -12.97
C PHE A 53 -2.61 17.65 -12.17
N PHE A 54 -2.47 18.02 -10.89
CA PHE A 54 -3.62 18.33 -10.04
C PHE A 54 -4.37 19.57 -10.52
N VAL A 55 -3.65 20.64 -10.88
CA VAL A 55 -4.27 21.86 -11.44
C VAL A 55 -5.07 21.50 -12.70
N LYS A 56 -4.48 20.79 -13.66
CA LYS A 56 -5.17 20.37 -14.89
C LYS A 56 -6.40 19.53 -14.56
N ALA A 57 -6.24 18.49 -13.76
CA ALA A 57 -7.29 17.51 -13.53
C ALA A 57 -8.46 18.09 -12.74
N PHE A 58 -8.20 18.87 -11.68
CA PHE A 58 -9.26 19.53 -10.91
C PHE A 58 -9.97 20.60 -11.75
N THR A 59 -9.24 21.44 -12.48
CA THR A 59 -9.85 22.45 -13.35
C THR A 59 -10.74 21.80 -14.41
N LEU A 60 -10.27 20.77 -15.11
CA LEU A 60 -11.10 20.04 -16.08
C LEU A 60 -12.33 19.38 -15.46
N SER A 61 -12.21 18.81 -14.26
CA SER A 61 -13.32 18.11 -13.61
C SER A 61 -14.41 19.01 -13.05
N PHE A 62 -14.08 20.25 -12.66
CA PHE A 62 -14.99 21.10 -11.90
C PHE A 62 -15.40 22.40 -12.60
N ASP A 63 -14.60 22.93 -13.52
CA ASP A 63 -14.96 24.14 -14.27
C ASP A 63 -16.06 23.83 -15.32
N PRO A 64 -17.27 24.40 -15.18
CA PRO A 64 -18.38 24.12 -16.09
C PRO A 64 -18.11 24.60 -17.53
N SER A 65 -17.25 25.59 -17.73
CA SER A 65 -16.90 26.10 -19.07
C SER A 65 -16.04 25.12 -19.88
N LEU A 66 -15.45 24.12 -19.22
CA LEU A 66 -14.56 23.13 -19.84
C LEU A 66 -15.24 21.78 -20.11
N LYS A 67 -16.58 21.72 -20.04
CA LYS A 67 -17.34 20.47 -20.17
C LYS A 67 -17.00 19.67 -21.45
N ASP A 68 -16.96 20.33 -22.61
CA ASP A 68 -16.66 19.65 -23.88
C ASP A 68 -15.24 19.07 -23.89
N ARG A 69 -14.29 19.80 -23.29
CA ARG A 69 -12.91 19.35 -23.15
C ARG A 69 -12.80 18.18 -22.16
N LEU A 70 -13.52 18.24 -21.04
CA LEU A 70 -13.62 17.15 -20.08
C LEU A 70 -14.09 15.86 -20.78
N GLU A 71 -15.17 15.91 -21.54
CA GLU A 71 -15.70 14.75 -22.28
C GLU A 71 -14.65 14.15 -23.22
N SER A 72 -13.89 14.97 -23.95
CA SER A 72 -12.81 14.49 -24.82
C SER A 72 -11.62 13.86 -24.09
N GLU A 73 -11.34 14.27 -22.84
CA GLU A 73 -10.21 13.79 -22.05
C GLU A 73 -10.57 12.56 -21.18
N LEU A 74 -11.84 12.14 -21.12
CA LEU A 74 -12.26 10.93 -20.40
C LEU A 74 -11.64 9.65 -20.98
N GLU A 75 -11.33 9.62 -22.27
CA GLU A 75 -10.68 8.47 -22.93
C GLU A 75 -9.14 8.57 -22.93
N SER A 76 -8.59 9.64 -22.35
CA SER A 76 -7.14 9.84 -22.22
C SER A 76 -6.56 9.08 -21.02
N SER A 77 -5.23 9.14 -20.89
CA SER A 77 -4.49 8.59 -19.75
C SER A 77 -4.92 9.17 -18.39
N ILE A 78 -5.45 10.39 -18.34
CA ILE A 78 -5.93 11.01 -17.09
C ILE A 78 -7.42 10.73 -16.82
N GLY A 79 -8.12 10.10 -17.77
CA GLY A 79 -9.57 9.94 -17.74
C GLY A 79 -10.10 9.20 -16.50
N ARG A 80 -9.32 8.25 -15.95
CA ARG A 80 -9.64 7.59 -14.68
C ARG A 80 -9.78 8.60 -13.54
N TYR A 81 -8.82 9.51 -13.38
CA TYR A 81 -8.84 10.54 -12.34
C TYR A 81 -10.01 11.51 -12.55
N LEU A 82 -10.28 11.89 -13.80
CA LEU A 82 -11.39 12.79 -14.12
C LEU A 82 -12.75 12.18 -13.72
N ARG A 83 -12.98 10.88 -14.00
CA ARG A 83 -14.17 10.15 -13.55
C ARG A 83 -14.26 10.07 -12.04
N TYR A 84 -13.13 9.83 -11.37
CA TYR A 84 -13.06 9.81 -9.91
C TYR A 84 -13.44 11.17 -9.33
N TYR A 85 -12.86 12.28 -9.80
CA TYR A 85 -13.18 13.62 -9.33
C TYR A 85 -14.62 14.04 -9.62
N GLN A 86 -15.21 13.63 -10.75
CA GLN A 86 -16.65 13.79 -10.97
C GLN A 86 -17.50 13.05 -9.94
N THR A 87 -17.04 11.89 -9.47
CA THR A 87 -17.68 11.15 -8.38
C THR A 87 -17.54 11.88 -7.05
N VAL A 88 -16.36 12.45 -6.76
CA VAL A 88 -16.11 13.28 -5.58
C VAL A 88 -17.10 14.45 -5.52
N LYS A 89 -17.27 15.18 -6.63
CA LYS A 89 -18.26 16.26 -6.75
C LYS A 89 -19.67 15.79 -6.38
N LYS A 90 -20.11 14.66 -6.92
CA LYS A 90 -21.46 14.11 -6.64
C LYS A 90 -21.65 13.68 -5.18
N ARG A 91 -20.56 13.26 -4.52
CA ARG A 91 -20.57 12.69 -3.17
C ARG A 91 -20.02 13.61 -2.10
N ARG A 92 -19.80 14.88 -2.43
CA ARG A 92 -19.21 15.89 -1.56
C ARG A 92 -19.78 15.88 -0.13
N LYS A 93 -21.10 15.98 0.00
CA LYS A 93 -21.79 16.02 1.30
C LYS A 93 -21.53 14.77 2.14
N GLU A 94 -21.50 13.60 1.50
CA GLU A 94 -21.21 12.33 2.17
C GLU A 94 -19.79 12.33 2.75
N TYR A 95 -18.80 12.80 1.99
CA TYR A 95 -17.42 12.92 2.48
C TYR A 95 -17.29 13.95 3.61
N GLU A 96 -17.96 15.10 3.51
CA GLU A 96 -17.94 16.13 4.57
C GLU A 96 -18.50 15.57 5.88
N GLU A 97 -19.64 14.88 5.83
CA GLU A 97 -20.26 14.23 6.99
C GLU A 97 -19.39 13.12 7.57
N ASN A 98 -18.79 12.29 6.71
CA ASN A 98 -17.95 11.17 7.16
C ASN A 98 -16.65 11.64 7.80
N ILE A 99 -15.99 12.65 7.22
CA ILE A 99 -14.78 13.25 7.80
C ILE A 99 -15.10 13.94 9.13
N ALA A 100 -16.23 14.62 9.24
CA ALA A 100 -16.68 15.19 10.51
C ALA A 100 -16.85 14.10 11.59
N LYS A 101 -17.49 12.97 11.25
CA LYS A 101 -17.62 11.82 12.17
C LYS A 101 -16.26 11.23 12.56
N ILE A 102 -15.31 11.14 11.62
CA ILE A 102 -13.94 10.67 11.91
C ILE A 102 -13.26 11.61 12.90
N LYS A 103 -13.32 12.92 12.69
CA LYS A 103 -12.75 13.93 13.60
C LYS A 103 -13.33 13.82 15.01
N GLU A 104 -14.66 13.72 15.11
CA GLU A 104 -15.36 13.58 16.40
C GLU A 104 -14.95 12.30 17.15
N ASN A 105 -14.72 11.21 16.42
CA ASN A 105 -14.38 9.90 16.99
C ASN A 105 -12.87 9.60 17.00
N TRP A 106 -12.02 10.58 16.66
CA TRP A 106 -10.61 10.35 16.34
C TRP A 106 -9.87 9.57 17.43
N LYS A 107 -10.03 9.96 18.70
CA LYS A 107 -9.35 9.30 19.82
C LYS A 107 -9.61 7.79 19.87
N LYS A 108 -10.85 7.38 19.63
CA LYS A 108 -11.23 5.96 19.61
C LYS A 108 -10.68 5.26 18.37
N LEU A 109 -10.82 5.91 17.20
CA LEU A 109 -10.33 5.36 15.94
C LEU A 109 -8.81 5.18 15.97
N ALA A 110 -8.06 6.16 16.47
CA ALA A 110 -6.61 6.11 16.62
C ALA A 110 -6.17 4.90 17.47
N GLY A 111 -6.84 4.63 18.60
CA GLY A 111 -6.54 3.45 19.42
C GLY A 111 -6.82 2.14 18.70
N THR A 112 -7.90 2.05 17.92
CA THR A 112 -8.17 0.85 17.09
C THR A 112 -7.14 0.69 15.97
N ILE A 113 -6.76 1.79 15.32
CA ILE A 113 -5.76 1.82 14.25
C ILE A 113 -4.42 1.33 14.76
N GLU A 114 -3.94 1.89 15.87
CA GLU A 114 -2.71 1.45 16.53
C GLU A 114 -2.77 -0.03 16.89
N SER A 115 -3.82 -0.47 17.59
CA SER A 115 -3.96 -1.86 18.02
C SER A 115 -3.93 -2.86 16.85
N ARG A 116 -4.54 -2.52 15.72
CA ARG A 116 -4.52 -3.37 14.51
C ARG A 116 -3.16 -3.36 13.85
N ALA A 117 -2.57 -2.18 13.65
CA ALA A 117 -1.26 -2.04 13.01
C ALA A 117 -0.15 -2.75 13.79
N THR A 118 -0.22 -2.78 15.12
CA THR A 118 0.79 -3.45 15.97
C THR A 118 0.53 -4.93 16.20
N SER A 119 -0.60 -5.48 15.73
CA SER A 119 -0.99 -6.87 16.02
C SER A 119 -0.04 -7.93 15.44
N PHE A 120 0.75 -7.57 14.43
CA PHE A 120 1.77 -8.42 13.80
C PHE A 120 3.19 -7.90 13.99
N LEU A 121 3.40 -6.94 14.90
CA LEU A 121 4.70 -6.40 15.23
C LEU A 121 5.19 -6.96 16.57
N PRO A 122 6.51 -7.11 16.77
CA PRO A 122 7.06 -7.42 18.08
C PRO A 122 6.76 -6.28 19.06
N ASP A 123 6.87 -6.59 20.35
CA ASP A 123 6.85 -5.55 21.37
C ASP A 123 8.08 -4.66 21.19
N TYR A 124 7.85 -3.45 20.68
CA TYR A 124 8.89 -2.50 20.28
C TYR A 124 8.40 -1.08 20.55
N GLU A 125 9.26 -0.26 21.13
CA GLU A 125 8.96 1.15 21.38
C GLU A 125 9.29 1.98 20.13
N PHE A 126 8.26 2.43 19.44
CA PHE A 126 8.40 3.27 18.25
C PHE A 126 8.41 4.76 18.62
N GLU A 127 9.54 5.43 18.40
CA GLU A 127 9.70 6.88 18.62
C GLU A 127 9.28 7.71 17.40
N ILE A 128 8.03 7.53 16.97
CA ILE A 128 7.47 8.25 15.83
C ILE A 128 6.12 8.86 16.16
N GLU A 129 5.77 9.92 15.43
CA GLU A 129 4.45 10.57 15.51
C GLU A 129 3.79 10.57 14.13
N PRO A 130 3.13 9.45 13.74
CA PRO A 130 2.58 9.30 12.41
C PRO A 130 1.46 10.31 12.16
N VAL A 131 1.53 11.00 11.02
CA VAL A 131 0.48 11.89 10.55
C VAL A 131 -0.36 11.18 9.51
N ILE A 132 -1.68 11.20 9.69
CA ILE A 132 -2.67 10.61 8.79
C ILE A 132 -3.41 11.74 8.08
N SER A 133 -3.07 11.95 6.82
CA SER A 133 -3.59 13.03 5.97
C SER A 133 -4.73 12.53 5.10
N ILE A 134 -5.92 13.10 5.26
CA ILE A 134 -7.06 12.84 4.36
C ILE A 134 -7.04 13.86 3.22
N VAL A 135 -6.99 13.38 1.98
CA VAL A 135 -6.94 14.20 0.75
C VAL A 135 -7.84 13.63 -0.36
N ILE A 136 -7.88 14.27 -1.53
CA ILE A 136 -8.54 13.79 -2.74
C ILE A 136 -7.48 13.62 -3.83
N PHE A 137 -7.23 12.40 -4.31
CA PHE A 137 -6.21 12.21 -5.36
C PHE A 137 -6.48 11.00 -6.26
N ASP A 138 -6.75 9.84 -5.70
CA ASP A 138 -7.12 8.59 -6.38
C ASP A 138 -7.76 7.68 -5.34
N THR A 139 -8.47 6.63 -5.74
CA THR A 139 -9.05 5.65 -4.80
C THR A 139 -7.96 4.74 -4.21
N ASP A 140 -7.09 5.32 -3.38
CA ASP A 140 -5.88 4.68 -2.88
C ASP A 140 -5.36 5.29 -1.55
N ALA A 141 -4.32 4.68 -0.99
CA ALA A 141 -3.56 5.18 0.15
C ALA A 141 -2.04 5.09 -0.10
N ARG A 142 -1.24 5.83 0.68
CA ARG A 142 0.22 5.82 0.62
C ARG A 142 0.83 5.88 2.03
N GLY A 143 1.70 4.94 2.36
CA GLY A 143 2.60 5.02 3.52
C GLY A 143 3.96 5.63 3.19
N TYR A 144 4.05 6.96 3.12
CA TYR A 144 5.32 7.68 3.03
C TYR A 144 5.83 8.07 4.43
N ASP A 145 6.48 9.24 4.56
CA ASP A 145 6.80 9.85 5.87
C ASP A 145 5.52 10.21 6.66
N ASN A 146 4.42 10.45 5.94
CA ASN A 146 3.06 10.51 6.44
C ASN A 146 2.19 9.48 5.71
N ILE A 147 1.12 9.06 6.39
CA ILE A 147 0.09 8.21 5.81
C ILE A 147 -0.90 9.11 5.08
N ILE A 148 -1.11 8.87 3.80
CA ILE A 148 -2.03 9.63 2.96
C ILE A 148 -3.17 8.70 2.59
N VAL A 149 -4.40 9.13 2.87
CA VAL A 149 -5.60 8.35 2.57
C VAL A 149 -6.57 9.20 1.78
N ASP A 150 -7.07 8.65 0.69
CA ASP A 150 -8.10 9.31 -0.08
C ASP A 150 -9.46 9.30 0.63
N ALA A 151 -10.23 10.38 0.47
CA ALA A 151 -11.51 10.53 1.16
C ALA A 151 -12.53 9.43 0.84
N SER A 152 -12.41 8.70 -0.28
CA SER A 152 -13.26 7.55 -0.58
C SER A 152 -13.21 6.45 0.48
N PHE A 153 -12.12 6.33 1.25
CA PHE A 153 -12.05 5.36 2.35
C PHE A 153 -12.85 5.79 3.58
N THR A 154 -13.34 7.04 3.64
CA THR A 154 -14.15 7.55 4.76
C THR A 154 -15.61 7.08 4.72
N GLU A 155 -16.04 6.44 3.64
CA GLU A 155 -17.40 5.93 3.45
C GLU A 155 -17.91 4.99 4.55
N SER A 156 -16.98 4.31 5.23
CA SER A 156 -17.28 3.62 6.47
C SER A 156 -16.12 3.77 7.44
N MET A 157 -16.43 3.80 8.74
CA MET A 157 -15.40 3.84 9.78
C MET A 157 -14.47 2.63 9.68
N GLU A 158 -15.02 1.46 9.34
CA GLU A 158 -14.24 0.23 9.19
C GLU A 158 -13.29 0.29 7.99
N SER A 159 -13.74 0.84 6.85
CA SER A 159 -12.88 1.06 5.68
C SER A 159 -11.72 2.00 6.02
N PHE A 160 -12.01 3.12 6.66
CA PHE A 160 -10.99 4.08 7.04
C PHE A 160 -9.98 3.49 8.05
N VAL A 161 -10.46 2.82 9.10
CA VAL A 161 -9.58 2.18 10.09
C VAL A 161 -8.73 1.12 9.43
N SER A 162 -9.28 0.27 8.57
CA SER A 162 -8.56 -0.85 7.95
C SER A 162 -7.43 -0.37 7.06
N ILE A 163 -7.68 0.57 6.14
CA ILE A 163 -6.64 1.06 5.23
C ILE A 163 -5.56 1.86 5.98
N VAL A 164 -5.94 2.67 6.99
CA VAL A 164 -4.95 3.42 7.76
C VAL A 164 -4.09 2.48 8.60
N SER A 165 -4.68 1.43 9.17
CA SER A 165 -3.94 0.42 9.94
C SER A 165 -2.94 -0.34 9.06
N HIS A 166 -3.33 -0.65 7.82
CA HIS A 166 -2.45 -1.28 6.82
C HIS A 166 -1.23 -0.40 6.51
N GLU A 167 -1.44 0.88 6.19
CA GLU A 167 -0.32 1.80 5.93
C GLU A 167 0.52 2.09 7.17
N LEU A 168 -0.10 2.17 8.35
CA LEU A 168 0.62 2.35 9.61
C LEU A 168 1.51 1.15 9.92
N PHE A 169 1.06 -0.08 9.64
CA PHE A 169 1.90 -1.27 9.78
C PHE A 169 3.16 -1.15 8.92
N HIS A 170 3.05 -0.75 7.65
CA HIS A 170 4.23 -0.55 6.79
C HIS A 170 5.19 0.49 7.37
N HIS A 171 4.64 1.62 7.84
CA HIS A 171 5.42 2.71 8.43
C HIS A 171 6.20 2.25 9.68
N LEU A 172 5.56 1.48 10.57
CA LEU A 172 6.18 0.93 11.77
C LEU A 172 7.18 -0.19 11.44
N ARG A 173 6.80 -1.15 10.59
CA ARG A 173 7.66 -2.26 10.16
C ARG A 173 8.97 -1.76 9.57
N ASN A 174 8.92 -0.69 8.77
CA ASN A 174 10.11 -0.11 8.14
C ASN A 174 11.14 0.40 9.16
N GLN A 175 10.75 0.73 10.40
CA GLN A 175 11.68 1.17 11.46
C GLN A 175 12.52 0.02 12.04
N ILE A 176 12.06 -1.22 11.89
CA ILE A 176 12.68 -2.41 12.48
C ILE A 176 13.25 -3.37 11.44
N LEU A 177 13.46 -2.89 10.20
CA LEU A 177 14.08 -3.71 9.16
C LEU A 177 15.51 -4.09 9.54
N CYS A 178 15.85 -5.36 9.30
CA CYS A 178 17.20 -5.86 9.56
C CYS A 178 18.25 -5.31 8.57
N TYR A 179 17.83 -4.63 7.50
CA TYR A 179 18.71 -4.09 6.45
C TYR A 179 18.36 -2.63 6.13
N ASN A 180 19.30 -1.91 5.51
CA ASN A 180 19.05 -0.57 5.00
C ASN A 180 18.71 -0.61 3.51
N LYS A 181 17.51 -0.12 3.14
CA LYS A 181 17.04 -0.07 1.74
C LYS A 181 17.97 0.75 0.82
N GLU A 182 18.67 1.74 1.36
CA GLU A 182 19.58 2.61 0.61
C GLU A 182 20.93 1.98 0.32
N GLU A 183 21.33 0.98 1.12
CA GLU A 183 22.62 0.27 1.00
C GLU A 183 22.54 -0.93 0.04
N VAL A 184 21.35 -1.25 -0.49
CA VAL A 184 21.18 -2.36 -1.43
C VAL A 184 21.76 -2.01 -2.80
N GLU A 185 22.68 -2.86 -3.27
CA GLU A 185 23.35 -2.72 -4.58
C GLU A 185 22.33 -2.73 -5.72
N GLU A 186 22.64 -2.00 -6.80
CA GLU A 186 21.71 -1.78 -7.91
C GLU A 186 21.32 -3.11 -8.59
N GLU A 187 22.26 -4.04 -8.71
CA GLU A 187 22.07 -5.36 -9.31
C GLU A 187 21.10 -6.24 -8.52
N GLU A 188 20.99 -6.03 -7.22
CA GLU A 188 20.19 -6.86 -6.30
C GLU A 188 18.95 -6.13 -5.79
N ARG A 189 18.85 -4.82 -6.01
CA ARG A 189 17.74 -3.96 -5.57
C ARG A 189 16.37 -4.53 -5.94
N ASN A 190 16.22 -5.05 -7.15
CA ASN A 190 14.93 -5.56 -7.61
C ASN A 190 14.49 -6.85 -6.90
N ILE A 191 15.43 -7.77 -6.61
CA ILE A 191 15.10 -9.02 -5.91
C ILE A 191 14.84 -8.74 -4.43
N VAL A 192 15.65 -7.88 -3.79
CA VAL A 192 15.43 -7.47 -2.40
C VAL A 192 14.10 -6.73 -2.26
N GLN A 193 13.78 -5.79 -3.17
CA GLN A 193 12.48 -5.11 -3.18
C GLN A 193 11.32 -6.08 -3.34
N LEU A 194 11.43 -7.08 -4.22
CA LEU A 194 10.36 -8.06 -4.42
C LEU A 194 10.12 -8.90 -3.15
N ILE A 195 11.19 -9.38 -2.52
CA ILE A 195 11.15 -10.15 -1.27
C ILE A 195 10.52 -9.30 -0.16
N ASP A 196 11.01 -8.07 0.03
CA ASP A 196 10.47 -7.14 1.02
C ASP A 196 8.99 -6.85 0.78
N GLN A 197 8.59 -6.65 -0.47
CA GLN A 197 7.21 -6.34 -0.82
C GLN A 197 6.28 -7.53 -0.58
N ILE A 198 6.62 -8.74 -1.03
CA ILE A 198 5.83 -9.95 -0.77
C ILE A 198 5.66 -10.16 0.75
N HIS A 199 6.72 -9.96 1.52
CA HIS A 199 6.68 -10.09 2.97
C HIS A 199 5.80 -9.00 3.63
N SER A 200 6.07 -7.73 3.33
CA SER A 200 5.38 -6.59 3.93
C SER A 200 3.89 -6.63 3.63
N GLU A 201 3.52 -6.76 2.35
CA GLU A 201 2.12 -6.79 1.94
C GLU A 201 1.40 -8.04 2.45
N GLY A 202 2.10 -9.19 2.47
CA GLY A 202 1.51 -10.42 2.93
C GLY A 202 1.06 -10.40 4.39
N ILE A 203 1.79 -9.67 5.24
CA ILE A 203 1.40 -9.49 6.65
C ILE A 203 0.34 -8.40 6.76
N ALA A 204 0.57 -7.26 6.10
CA ALA A 204 -0.36 -6.13 6.12
C ALA A 204 -1.75 -6.49 5.60
N ASP A 205 -1.86 -7.45 4.67
CA ASP A 205 -3.14 -7.91 4.12
C ASP A 205 -4.03 -8.63 5.15
N HIS A 206 -3.48 -9.13 6.27
CA HIS A 206 -4.30 -9.63 7.39
C HIS A 206 -5.06 -8.52 8.11
N ILE A 207 -4.63 -7.27 7.97
CA ILE A 207 -5.23 -6.13 8.65
C ILE A 207 -6.51 -5.68 7.93
N ASP A 208 -6.57 -5.78 6.60
CA ASP A 208 -7.59 -5.13 5.80
C ASP A 208 -8.31 -6.04 4.79
N LYS A 209 -7.66 -7.06 4.23
CA LYS A 209 -8.25 -7.86 3.13
C LYS A 209 -9.36 -8.79 3.57
N GLU A 210 -9.38 -9.24 4.83
CA GLU A 210 -10.54 -9.94 5.38
C GLU A 210 -11.80 -9.07 5.38
N TYR A 211 -11.65 -7.75 5.46
CA TYR A 211 -12.77 -6.81 5.35
C TYR A 211 -13.05 -6.45 3.89
N PHE A 212 -12.03 -6.06 3.13
CA PHE A 212 -12.20 -5.52 1.77
C PHE A 212 -12.44 -6.54 0.67
N ILE A 213 -11.90 -7.76 0.80
CA ILE A 213 -11.97 -8.79 -0.25
C ILE A 213 -12.95 -9.90 0.10
N TYR A 214 -12.96 -10.31 1.36
CA TYR A 214 -13.75 -11.44 1.86
C TYR A 214 -14.92 -11.04 2.76
N GLY A 215 -14.96 -9.77 3.17
CA GLY A 215 -15.99 -9.22 4.02
C GLY A 215 -17.17 -8.65 3.23
N ASN A 216 -18.19 -8.21 3.98
CA ASN A 216 -19.39 -7.58 3.43
C ASN A 216 -19.40 -6.05 3.65
N ILE A 217 -18.25 -5.46 3.96
CA ILE A 217 -18.17 -4.00 4.13
C ILE A 217 -18.14 -3.32 2.77
N LYS A 218 -18.74 -2.13 2.70
CA LYS A 218 -18.62 -1.27 1.53
C LYS A 218 -17.16 -0.85 1.39
N THR A 219 -16.54 -1.26 0.30
CA THR A 219 -15.15 -0.95 -0.05
C THR A 219 -15.11 0.02 -1.23
N PRO A 220 -14.17 0.98 -1.26
CA PRO A 220 -14.00 1.83 -2.42
C PRO A 220 -13.28 1.11 -3.57
N PHE A 221 -12.72 -0.09 -3.34
CA PHE A 221 -12.08 -0.86 -4.40
C PHE A 221 -13.10 -1.32 -5.47
N PRO A 222 -12.74 -1.25 -6.76
CA PRO A 222 -13.59 -1.73 -7.83
C PRO A 222 -13.71 -3.27 -7.79
N GLU A 223 -14.86 -3.80 -8.23
CA GLU A 223 -15.12 -5.25 -8.27
C GLU A 223 -14.06 -6.02 -9.07
N GLU A 224 -13.57 -5.43 -10.17
CA GLU A 224 -12.47 -5.99 -10.96
C GLU A 224 -11.20 -6.22 -10.12
N TYR A 225 -10.86 -5.30 -9.22
CA TYR A 225 -9.71 -5.46 -8.33
C TYR A 225 -9.91 -6.64 -7.38
N ILE A 226 -11.10 -6.75 -6.79
CA ILE A 226 -11.47 -7.82 -5.86
C ILE A 226 -11.37 -9.19 -6.56
N GLU A 227 -11.93 -9.31 -7.76
CA GLU A 227 -11.90 -10.56 -8.53
C GLU A 227 -10.49 -10.92 -9.00
N ARG A 228 -9.70 -9.92 -9.43
CA ARG A 228 -8.29 -10.13 -9.76
C ARG A 228 -7.48 -10.58 -8.55
N TYR A 229 -7.72 -10.00 -7.38
CA TYR A 229 -7.08 -10.39 -6.13
C TYR A 229 -7.40 -11.86 -5.79
N LYS A 230 -8.69 -12.23 -5.78
CA LYS A 230 -9.13 -13.62 -5.49
C LYS A 230 -8.56 -14.62 -6.49
N LYS A 231 -8.50 -14.25 -7.78
CA LYS A 231 -7.88 -15.08 -8.82
C LYS A 231 -6.40 -15.30 -8.53
N SER A 232 -5.63 -14.23 -8.27
CA SER A 232 -4.21 -14.34 -7.94
C SER A 232 -3.95 -15.11 -6.63
N MET A 233 -4.84 -15.01 -5.64
CA MET A 233 -4.79 -15.86 -4.43
C MET A 233 -4.91 -17.34 -4.79
N LYS A 234 -5.85 -17.70 -5.68
CA LYS A 234 -6.03 -19.08 -6.14
C LYS A 234 -4.84 -19.60 -6.95
N GLU A 235 -4.21 -18.73 -7.74
CA GLU A 235 -3.05 -19.04 -8.59
C GLU A 235 -1.71 -19.03 -7.83
N SER A 236 -1.69 -18.64 -6.54
CA SER A 236 -0.47 -18.53 -5.73
C SER A 236 0.41 -19.79 -5.73
N PRO A 237 -0.13 -21.04 -5.67
CA PRO A 237 0.69 -22.24 -5.80
C PRO A 237 1.51 -22.31 -7.10
N ASP A 238 0.92 -21.88 -8.23
CA ASP A 238 1.62 -21.88 -9.53
C ASP A 238 2.61 -20.73 -9.63
N ILE A 239 2.29 -19.58 -9.03
CA ILE A 239 3.21 -18.44 -8.90
C ILE A 239 4.46 -18.85 -8.12
N ILE A 240 4.31 -19.61 -7.01
CA ILE A 240 5.45 -20.11 -6.22
C ILE A 240 6.35 -21.00 -7.07
N ARG A 241 5.79 -21.95 -7.84
CA ARG A 241 6.59 -22.83 -8.72
C ARG A 241 7.32 -22.03 -9.80
N LYS A 242 6.67 -21.04 -10.41
CA LYS A 242 7.28 -20.19 -11.44
C LYS A 242 8.39 -19.32 -10.85
N LEU A 243 8.16 -18.75 -9.67
CA LEU A 243 9.14 -17.94 -8.97
C LEU A 243 10.35 -18.78 -8.57
N ASP A 244 10.14 -19.96 -7.99
CA ASP A 244 11.22 -20.89 -7.64
C ASP A 244 12.06 -21.31 -8.86
N ASN A 245 11.42 -21.70 -9.97
CA ASN A 245 12.14 -22.02 -11.19
C ASN A 245 12.96 -20.82 -11.70
N LYS A 246 12.40 -19.61 -11.68
CA LYS A 246 13.10 -18.41 -12.16
C LYS A 246 14.27 -18.02 -11.25
N LEU A 247 14.14 -18.27 -9.95
CA LEU A 247 15.22 -18.10 -8.98
C LEU A 247 16.34 -19.12 -9.20
N GLN A 248 16.02 -20.37 -9.55
CA GLN A 248 17.05 -21.36 -9.89
C GLN A 248 17.82 -21.00 -11.16
N GLU A 249 17.14 -20.48 -12.19
CA GLU A 249 17.80 -19.97 -13.42
C GLU A 249 18.82 -18.87 -13.11
N LEU A 250 18.56 -18.00 -12.12
CA LEU A 250 19.49 -16.94 -11.70
C LEU A 250 20.84 -17.47 -11.20
N LEU A 251 20.85 -18.64 -10.56
CA LEU A 251 22.07 -19.25 -10.05
C LEU A 251 22.89 -19.92 -11.15
N ASP A 252 22.23 -20.43 -12.18
CA ASP A 252 22.85 -21.18 -13.26
C ASP A 252 23.42 -20.24 -14.36
N GLU A 253 22.92 -18.99 -14.49
CA GLU A 253 23.38 -17.99 -15.45
C GLU A 253 24.27 -16.89 -14.85
N ALA A 254 25.58 -17.16 -14.74
CA ALA A 254 26.57 -16.23 -14.18
C ALA A 254 26.79 -14.90 -14.94
N LYS A 255 26.04 -14.58 -16.03
CA LYS A 255 26.42 -13.48 -16.94
C LYS A 255 25.33 -12.50 -17.40
N GLU A 256 24.03 -12.72 -17.17
CA GLU A 256 22.98 -11.77 -17.62
C GLU A 256 21.99 -11.36 -16.54
N LYS A 257 22.50 -10.90 -15.39
CA LYS A 257 21.69 -10.37 -14.26
C LYS A 257 20.74 -9.20 -14.63
N ARG A 258 20.84 -8.59 -15.81
CA ARG A 258 20.15 -7.32 -16.15
C ARG A 258 18.68 -7.46 -16.61
N ASN A 259 18.24 -8.62 -17.10
CA ASN A 259 16.85 -8.78 -17.59
C ASN A 259 15.89 -9.52 -16.64
N ILE A 260 16.42 -10.23 -15.66
CA ILE A 260 15.62 -11.13 -14.82
C ILE A 260 14.71 -10.37 -13.84
N SER A 261 15.10 -9.16 -13.45
CA SER A 261 14.30 -8.28 -12.57
C SER A 261 12.92 -7.92 -13.13
N LYS A 262 12.81 -7.72 -14.45
CA LYS A 262 11.51 -7.45 -15.10
C LYS A 262 10.63 -8.69 -15.14
N ASP A 263 11.22 -9.86 -15.29
CA ASP A 263 10.49 -11.14 -15.34
C ASP A 263 9.95 -11.51 -13.96
N LEU A 264 10.72 -11.28 -12.89
CA LEU A 264 10.25 -11.52 -11.53
C LEU A 264 9.02 -10.68 -11.16
N LYS A 265 9.01 -9.38 -11.52
CA LYS A 265 7.84 -8.50 -11.31
C LYS A 265 6.62 -8.89 -12.16
N ARG A 266 6.81 -9.59 -13.28
CA ARG A 266 5.71 -10.11 -14.10
C ARG A 266 5.10 -11.39 -13.54
N ILE A 267 5.90 -12.20 -12.85
CA ILE A 267 5.45 -13.45 -12.21
C ILE A 267 4.56 -13.14 -11.02
N VAL A 268 4.86 -12.07 -10.27
CA VAL A 268 4.19 -11.71 -9.03
C VAL A 268 3.20 -10.55 -9.27
N PRO A 269 1.90 -10.83 -9.47
CA PRO A 269 0.91 -9.79 -9.76
C PRO A 269 0.59 -8.95 -8.52
N LEU A 270 -0.04 -7.79 -8.75
CA LEU A 270 -0.59 -6.92 -7.71
C LEU A 270 0.42 -6.65 -6.59
N SER A 271 1.65 -6.29 -6.96
CA SER A 271 2.67 -5.92 -5.98
C SER A 271 2.99 -7.01 -4.93
N GLY A 272 2.62 -8.27 -5.20
CA GLY A 272 2.86 -9.37 -4.26
C GLY A 272 1.82 -9.52 -3.15
N HIS A 273 0.80 -8.66 -3.08
CA HIS A 273 -0.27 -8.76 -2.07
C HIS A 273 -0.89 -10.17 -1.98
N PRO A 274 -1.54 -10.73 -3.04
CA PRO A 274 -2.10 -12.07 -2.98
C PRO A 274 -1.09 -13.17 -2.62
N LEU A 275 0.12 -13.11 -3.20
CA LEU A 275 1.14 -14.12 -2.95
C LEU A 275 1.56 -14.06 -1.47
N GLY A 276 1.94 -12.88 -0.98
CA GLY A 276 2.31 -12.66 0.41
C GLY A 276 1.22 -13.12 1.36
N TYR A 277 -0.04 -12.75 1.09
CA TYR A 277 -1.18 -13.12 1.93
C TYR A 277 -1.39 -14.64 1.95
N TYR A 278 -1.21 -15.31 0.82
CA TYR A 278 -1.23 -16.77 0.75
C TYR A 278 -0.12 -17.40 1.62
N LEU A 279 1.12 -16.90 1.54
CA LEU A 279 2.25 -17.42 2.30
C LEU A 279 2.04 -17.22 3.82
N THR A 280 1.67 -16.00 4.25
CA THR A 280 1.43 -15.68 5.67
C THR A 280 0.24 -16.44 6.25
N ARG A 281 -0.85 -16.62 5.49
CA ARG A 281 -1.99 -17.45 5.93
C ARG A 281 -1.56 -18.88 6.22
N LEU A 282 -0.66 -19.45 5.42
CA LEU A 282 -0.18 -20.80 5.64
C LEU A 282 0.70 -20.89 6.90
N ILE A 283 1.55 -19.89 7.13
CA ILE A 283 2.37 -19.74 8.33
C ILE A 283 1.49 -19.69 9.58
N ILE A 284 0.47 -18.83 9.58
CA ILE A 284 -0.48 -18.69 10.69
C ILE A 284 -1.28 -19.99 10.91
N LYS A 285 -1.81 -20.58 9.83
CA LYS A 285 -2.55 -21.86 9.88
C LYS A 285 -1.75 -22.98 10.55
N ASN A 286 -0.43 -22.99 10.37
CA ASN A 286 0.47 -24.01 10.93
C ASN A 286 1.15 -23.59 12.25
N ALA A 287 0.51 -22.67 12.99
CA ALA A 287 0.91 -22.23 14.33
C ALA A 287 2.34 -21.65 14.42
N LEU A 288 2.74 -20.88 13.40
CA LEU A 288 4.04 -20.22 13.32
C LEU A 288 3.97 -18.69 13.45
N VAL A 289 2.85 -18.15 13.95
CA VAL A 289 2.62 -16.70 14.10
C VAL A 289 3.68 -16.03 15.00
N ASP A 290 4.09 -16.67 16.09
CA ASP A 290 5.12 -16.09 16.97
C ASP A 290 6.48 -15.96 16.27
N LYS A 291 6.81 -16.89 15.36
CA LYS A 291 8.01 -16.77 14.53
C LYS A 291 7.85 -15.65 13.50
N LEU A 292 6.68 -15.55 12.86
CA LEU A 292 6.38 -14.48 11.90
C LEU A 292 6.53 -13.09 12.53
N ILE A 293 6.02 -12.91 13.76
CA ILE A 293 6.13 -11.64 14.49
C ILE A 293 7.58 -11.29 14.82
N ARG A 294 8.38 -12.27 15.28
CA ARG A 294 9.81 -12.04 15.58
C ARG A 294 10.62 -11.67 14.34
N GLU A 295 10.28 -12.26 13.20
CA GLU A 295 10.98 -12.06 11.92
C GLU A 295 10.35 -10.97 11.05
N VAL A 296 9.38 -10.18 11.57
CA VAL A 296 8.64 -9.20 10.76
C VAL A 296 9.56 -8.15 10.09
N GLY A 297 10.69 -7.84 10.72
CA GLY A 297 11.74 -6.95 10.20
C GLY A 297 12.69 -7.62 9.21
N ASN A 298 12.63 -8.95 9.06
CA ASN A 298 13.54 -9.75 8.24
C ASN A 298 12.80 -10.39 7.05
N PRO A 299 12.74 -9.73 5.89
CA PRO A 299 12.08 -10.31 4.72
C PRO A 299 12.83 -11.52 4.14
N PHE A 300 14.10 -11.72 4.45
CA PHE A 300 14.90 -12.80 3.86
C PHE A 300 14.55 -14.16 4.47
N SER A 301 14.31 -14.23 5.78
CA SER A 301 13.91 -15.46 6.49
C SER A 301 12.45 -15.87 6.21
N PHE A 302 11.64 -14.97 5.64
CA PHE A 302 10.22 -15.19 5.40
C PHE A 302 9.91 -16.42 4.54
N PHE A 303 10.71 -16.67 3.50
CA PHE A 303 10.50 -17.80 2.59
C PHE A 303 10.88 -19.15 3.22
N GLU A 304 11.87 -19.16 4.12
CA GLU A 304 12.19 -20.34 4.91
C GLU A 304 11.06 -20.66 5.90
N LEU A 305 10.52 -19.63 6.56
CA LEU A 305 9.38 -19.76 7.46
C LEU A 305 8.13 -20.30 6.72
N TYR A 306 7.90 -19.82 5.50
CA TYR A 306 6.88 -20.38 4.62
C TYR A 306 7.13 -21.85 4.31
N ASN A 307 8.35 -22.22 3.90
CA ASN A 307 8.70 -23.61 3.60
C ASN A 307 8.50 -24.52 4.83
N GLU A 308 8.84 -24.05 6.04
CA GLU A 308 8.55 -24.74 7.29
C GLU A 308 7.03 -24.97 7.46
N ALA A 309 6.22 -23.93 7.24
CA ALA A 309 4.76 -24.03 7.31
C ALA A 309 4.19 -25.01 6.28
N ALA A 310 4.67 -24.94 5.04
CA ALA A 310 4.24 -25.78 3.93
C ALA A 310 4.54 -27.26 4.17
N ARG A 311 5.68 -27.59 4.78
CA ARG A 311 6.05 -28.97 5.15
C ARG A 311 5.20 -29.52 6.31
N ARG A 312 4.65 -28.65 7.15
CA ARG A 312 3.75 -29.02 8.27
C ARG A 312 2.29 -29.17 7.84
N ASP A 313 1.91 -28.62 6.69
CA ASP A 313 0.53 -28.66 6.23
C ASP A 313 0.09 -30.08 5.87
N LYS A 314 -1.19 -30.38 6.11
CA LYS A 314 -1.77 -31.69 5.79
C LYS A 314 -1.89 -31.91 4.28
N GLU A 315 -2.07 -30.83 3.52
CA GLU A 315 -2.12 -30.86 2.06
C GLU A 315 -0.75 -30.55 1.49
N VAL A 316 -0.36 -31.24 0.41
CA VAL A 316 0.89 -30.96 -0.29
C VAL A 316 0.85 -29.54 -0.85
N LYS A 317 1.74 -28.68 -0.37
CA LYS A 317 1.95 -27.31 -0.87
C LYS A 317 3.24 -27.25 -1.69
N PRO A 318 3.32 -26.39 -2.72
CA PRO A 318 4.60 -26.10 -3.35
C PRO A 318 5.54 -25.46 -2.33
N ILE A 319 6.84 -25.71 -2.50
CA ILE A 319 7.89 -25.12 -1.66
C ILE A 319 8.96 -24.53 -2.55
N PHE A 320 9.71 -23.57 -2.03
CA PHE A 320 10.94 -23.11 -2.67
C PHE A 320 12.02 -24.17 -2.51
N SER A 321 12.83 -24.36 -3.54
CA SER A 321 13.97 -25.26 -3.53
C SER A 321 15.08 -24.76 -2.59
N GLU A 322 15.96 -25.66 -2.15
CA GLU A 322 17.16 -25.29 -1.37
C GLU A 322 18.07 -24.31 -2.14
N LYS A 323 18.09 -24.40 -3.48
CA LYS A 323 18.78 -23.43 -4.35
C LYS A 323 18.19 -22.02 -4.18
N SER A 324 16.87 -21.87 -4.27
CA SER A 324 16.20 -20.57 -4.09
C SER A 324 16.33 -20.02 -2.68
N LEU A 325 16.19 -20.88 -1.66
CA LEU A 325 16.39 -20.48 -0.26
C LEU A 325 17.81 -19.97 -0.02
N LYS A 326 18.82 -20.61 -0.64
CA LYS A 326 20.20 -20.13 -0.57
C LYS A 326 20.37 -18.71 -1.11
N ILE A 327 19.66 -18.32 -2.17
CA ILE A 327 19.72 -16.92 -2.68
C ILE A 327 19.26 -15.95 -1.60
N PHE A 328 18.14 -16.25 -0.93
CA PHE A 328 17.62 -15.40 0.13
C PHE A 328 18.58 -15.34 1.31
N LYS A 329 19.19 -16.47 1.66
CA LYS A 329 20.19 -16.54 2.73
C LYS A 329 21.47 -15.74 2.40
N ASP A 330 21.97 -15.85 1.17
CA ASP A 330 23.13 -15.09 0.70
C ASP A 330 22.84 -13.58 0.72
N LEU A 331 21.61 -13.16 0.37
CA LEU A 331 21.17 -11.76 0.49
C LEU A 331 21.04 -11.31 1.95
N GLU A 332 20.52 -12.17 2.83
CA GLU A 332 20.45 -11.92 4.26
C GLU A 332 21.85 -11.69 4.84
N ASP A 333 22.79 -12.61 4.59
CA ASP A 333 24.15 -12.53 5.11
C ASP A 333 24.90 -11.29 4.58
N LYS A 334 24.52 -10.81 3.38
CA LYS A 334 25.09 -9.61 2.77
C LYS A 334 24.53 -8.31 3.34
N TYR A 335 23.21 -8.23 3.56
CA TYR A 335 22.51 -6.96 3.84
C TYR A 335 21.98 -6.82 5.25
N SER A 336 21.73 -7.93 5.95
CA SER A 336 21.32 -7.86 7.35
C SER A 336 22.45 -7.26 8.14
N LYS A 337 22.15 -6.17 8.85
CA LYS A 337 23.00 -5.67 9.91
C LYS A 337 23.19 -6.84 10.86
N ASN A 338 24.44 -7.17 11.22
CA ASN A 338 24.70 -8.11 12.32
C ASN A 338 23.86 -7.63 13.51
N ASN A 339 22.75 -8.30 13.81
CA ASN A 339 21.96 -8.01 15.00
C ASN A 339 22.90 -8.22 16.18
N PRO A 340 23.16 -7.21 17.04
CA PRO A 340 23.76 -7.50 18.34
C PRO A 340 22.87 -8.45 19.15
#